data_AF-W1PWR6-F1
#
_entry.id   AF-W1PWR6-F1
#
_cell.length_a   1.000
_cell.length_b   1.000
_cell.length_c   1.000
_cell.angle_alpha   90.00
_cell.angle_beta   90.00
_cell.angle_gamma   90.00
#
_symmetry.space_group_name_H-M   'P 1'
#
loop_
_entity.id
_entity.type
_entity.pdbx_description
1 polymer ?
#
loop_
_entity_poly.entity_id
_entity_poly.type
_entity_poly.pdbx_seq_one_letter_code
_entity_poly.pdbx_strand_id
1 'polypeptide(L)'
;MQSASDLDLHAQLKNIIPEQQERLKKLKSVHGKVYLGNITVDMVIGGMRGMTGLLWETSLLDPDEGIRFRGLSIPECQKVLPAATPGGEPLPEGLLWLLLTGKVPSKEQVDALSKDLRSRAKIPGSK
;
A
#
# COMPACT_ATOMS: atom_id res chain seq x y z
N MET A 1 20.60 16.52 1.44
CA MET A 1 20.77 15.80 2.72
C MET A 1 19.37 15.54 3.25
N GLN A 2 18.92 14.27 3.29
CA GLN A 2 17.61 13.90 3.85
C GLN A 2 17.68 13.95 5.38
N SER A 3 16.63 14.42 6.03
CA SER A 3 16.56 14.50 7.50
C SER A 3 16.26 13.12 8.10
N ALA A 4 16.58 12.89 9.38
CA ALA A 4 16.32 11.60 10.03
C ALA A 4 14.82 11.21 10.02
N SER A 5 13.91 12.20 10.02
CA SER A 5 12.47 11.97 9.88
C SER A 5 12.03 11.56 8.47
N ASP A 6 12.84 11.81 7.45
CA ASP A 6 12.52 11.41 6.07
C ASP A 6 12.78 9.91 5.82
N LEU A 7 13.66 9.31 6.63
CA LEU A 7 14.00 7.89 6.59
C LEU A 7 13.09 7.03 7.47
N ASP A 8 12.42 7.64 8.46
CA ASP A 8 11.51 6.93 9.36
C ASP A 8 10.12 6.72 8.72
N LEU A 9 9.79 5.47 8.44
CA LEU A 9 8.51 5.05 7.88
C LEU A 9 7.32 5.47 8.76
N HIS A 10 7.47 5.44 10.08
CA HIS A 10 6.39 5.82 10.99
C HIS A 10 6.10 7.33 10.91
N ALA A 11 7.14 8.17 10.89
CA ALA A 11 6.99 9.61 10.67
C ALA A 11 6.32 9.93 9.32
N GLN A 12 6.71 9.22 8.25
CA GLN A 12 6.08 9.39 6.93
C GLN A 12 4.59 9.06 6.95
N LEU A 13 4.21 7.93 7.57
CA LEU A 13 2.81 7.56 7.73
C LEU A 13 2.03 8.59 8.54
N LYS A 14 2.59 9.05 9.66
CA LYS A 14 1.96 10.06 10.52
C LYS A 14 1.62 11.34 9.76
N ASN A 15 2.45 11.75 8.80
CA ASN A 15 2.22 12.93 7.97
C ASN A 15 1.11 12.72 6.93
N ILE A 16 0.94 11.50 6.41
CA ILE A 16 -0.01 11.18 5.33
C ILE A 16 -1.42 10.89 5.87
N ILE A 17 -1.53 10.31 7.07
CA ILE A 17 -2.80 9.90 7.68
C ILE A 17 -3.84 11.03 7.74
N PRO A 18 -3.53 12.27 8.18
CA PRO A 18 -4.53 13.33 8.28
C PRO A 18 -5.18 13.68 6.93
N GLU A 19 -4.41 13.68 5.85
CA GLU A 19 -4.92 13.93 4.51
C GLU A 19 -5.90 12.82 4.07
N GLN A 20 -5.55 11.55 4.33
CA GLN A 20 -6.41 10.41 3.98
C GLN A 20 -7.70 10.38 4.83
N GLN A 21 -7.62 10.76 6.11
CA GLN A 21 -8.79 10.91 6.97
C GLN A 21 -9.75 11.97 6.44
N GLU A 22 -9.22 13.12 6.02
CA GLU A 22 -10.02 14.20 5.44
C GLU A 22 -10.61 13.79 4.09
N ARG A 23 -9.85 13.05 3.25
CA ARG A 23 -10.36 12.49 2.00
C ARG A 23 -11.56 11.57 2.24
N LEU A 24 -11.48 10.68 3.21
CA LEU A 24 -12.57 9.76 3.54
C LEU A 24 -13.78 10.50 4.12
N LYS A 25 -13.55 11.52 4.97
CA LYS A 25 -14.60 12.38 5.51
C LYS A 25 -15.35 13.12 4.40
N LYS A 26 -14.63 13.68 3.42
CA LYS A 26 -15.20 14.34 2.24
C LYS A 26 -15.97 13.37 1.34
N LEU A 27 -15.42 12.18 1.09
CA LEU A 27 -16.09 11.15 0.31
C LEU A 27 -17.45 10.79 0.94
N LYS A 28 -17.49 10.62 2.26
CA LYS A 28 -18.74 10.36 2.99
C LYS A 28 -19.70 11.55 2.98
N SER A 29 -19.22 12.78 3.15
CA SER A 29 -20.09 13.95 3.21
C SER A 29 -20.72 14.30 1.87
N VAL A 30 -19.96 14.17 0.78
CA VAL A 30 -20.41 14.50 -0.58
C VAL A 30 -21.12 13.32 -1.24
N HIS A 31 -20.59 12.11 -1.08
CA HIS A 31 -21.03 10.93 -1.83
C HIS A 31 -21.61 9.81 -0.95
N GLY A 32 -21.85 10.03 0.35
CA GLY A 32 -22.32 8.98 1.25
C GLY A 32 -23.70 8.38 0.94
N LYS A 33 -24.49 9.03 0.08
CA LYS A 33 -25.77 8.51 -0.44
C LYS A 33 -25.69 8.03 -1.89
N VAL A 34 -24.51 8.07 -2.50
CA VAL A 34 -24.32 7.59 -3.87
C VAL A 34 -24.46 6.09 -3.88
N TYR A 35 -25.24 5.63 -4.84
CA TYR A 35 -25.55 4.23 -5.03
C TYR A 35 -24.40 3.51 -5.75
N LEU A 36 -23.93 2.40 -5.18
CA LEU A 36 -22.79 1.62 -5.71
C LEU A 36 -23.21 0.33 -6.42
N GLY A 37 -24.45 -0.15 -6.23
CA GLY A 37 -24.91 -1.41 -6.81
C GLY A 37 -26.12 -1.99 -6.09
N ASN A 38 -26.79 -2.95 -6.74
CA ASN A 38 -27.96 -3.63 -6.19
C ASN A 38 -27.52 -4.75 -5.26
N ILE A 39 -28.38 -5.11 -4.30
CA ILE A 39 -28.25 -6.33 -3.51
C ILE A 39 -29.38 -7.27 -3.93
N THR A 40 -29.03 -8.47 -4.38
CA THR A 40 -30.00 -9.52 -4.76
C THR A 40 -29.89 -10.73 -3.82
N VAL A 41 -30.93 -11.58 -3.82
CA VAL A 41 -30.94 -12.83 -3.03
C VAL A 41 -29.76 -13.74 -3.43
N ASP A 42 -29.46 -13.84 -4.73
CA ASP A 42 -28.34 -14.65 -5.22
C ASP A 42 -26.98 -14.17 -4.70
N MET A 43 -26.78 -12.85 -4.58
CA MET A 43 -25.55 -12.31 -4.01
C MET A 43 -25.40 -12.66 -2.53
N VAL A 44 -26.51 -12.67 -1.78
CA VAL A 44 -26.52 -13.03 -0.36
C VAL A 44 -26.22 -14.52 -0.17
N ILE A 45 -26.89 -15.39 -0.93
CA ILE A 45 -26.68 -16.86 -0.87
C ILE A 45 -25.28 -17.23 -1.39
N GLY A 46 -24.82 -16.54 -2.44
CA GLY A 46 -23.54 -16.79 -3.12
C GLY A 46 -22.31 -16.16 -2.44
N GLY A 47 -22.43 -15.63 -1.22
CA GLY A 47 -21.31 -15.09 -0.46
C GLY A 47 -20.75 -13.77 -1.00
N MET A 48 -21.62 -12.78 -1.25
CA MET A 48 -21.28 -11.42 -1.73
C MET A 48 -20.64 -11.38 -3.14
N ARG A 49 -20.82 -12.41 -3.97
CA ARG A 49 -20.32 -12.42 -5.35
C ARG A 49 -20.89 -11.24 -6.15
N GLY A 50 -20.01 -10.37 -6.65
CA GLY A 50 -20.39 -9.18 -7.41
C GLY A 50 -20.86 -7.99 -6.56
N MET A 51 -20.74 -8.06 -5.24
CA MET A 51 -21.11 -6.98 -4.32
C MET A 51 -19.87 -6.18 -3.88
N THR A 52 -19.90 -4.86 -4.09
CA THR A 52 -18.87 -3.94 -3.56
C THR A 52 -19.11 -3.72 -2.06
N GLY A 53 -18.41 -4.48 -1.21
CA GLY A 53 -18.66 -4.51 0.24
C GLY A 53 -17.57 -3.92 1.14
N LEU A 54 -16.34 -3.73 0.64
CA LEU A 54 -15.22 -3.21 1.44
C LEU A 54 -14.37 -2.21 0.67
N LEU A 55 -13.67 -1.36 1.42
CA LEU A 55 -12.67 -0.43 0.90
C LEU A 55 -11.28 -1.03 1.14
N TRP A 56 -10.51 -1.21 0.06
CA TRP A 56 -9.12 -1.69 0.11
C TRP A 56 -8.23 -0.74 -0.69
N GLU A 57 -7.30 -0.06 -0.02
CA GLU A 57 -6.57 1.10 -0.58
C GLU A 57 -5.17 0.77 -1.10
N THR A 58 -4.59 -0.37 -0.71
CA THR A 58 -3.20 -0.69 -1.04
C THR A 58 -3.04 -1.19 -2.47
N SER A 59 -4.07 -1.86 -3.01
CA SER A 59 -4.06 -2.43 -4.34
C SER A 59 -5.44 -2.50 -4.97
N LEU A 60 -5.48 -2.47 -6.30
CA LEU A 60 -6.70 -2.63 -7.10
C LEU A 60 -6.36 -3.47 -8.35
N LEU A 61 -7.29 -4.35 -8.74
CA LEU A 61 -7.15 -5.16 -9.94
C LEU A 61 -7.66 -4.38 -11.16
N ASP A 62 -6.76 -4.07 -12.08
CA ASP A 62 -7.07 -3.55 -13.40
C ASP A 62 -7.45 -4.71 -14.32
N PRO A 63 -8.56 -4.64 -15.08
CA PRO A 63 -9.01 -5.72 -15.95
C PRO A 63 -8.03 -6.01 -17.10
N ASP A 64 -7.24 -5.04 -17.55
CA ASP A 64 -6.35 -5.15 -18.70
C ASP A 64 -4.89 -5.38 -18.29
N GLU A 65 -4.43 -4.67 -17.25
CA GLU A 65 -3.02 -4.71 -16.81
C GLU A 65 -2.77 -5.56 -15.56
N GLY A 66 -3.83 -6.10 -14.95
CA GLY A 66 -3.75 -6.92 -13.76
C GLY A 66 -3.57 -6.11 -12.47
N ILE A 67 -2.92 -6.70 -11.47
CA ILE A 67 -2.88 -6.09 -10.13
C ILE A 67 -1.99 -4.84 -10.13
N ARG A 68 -2.51 -3.74 -9.55
CA ARG A 68 -1.77 -2.51 -9.32
C ARG A 68 -1.55 -2.28 -7.83
N PHE A 69 -0.34 -1.89 -7.45
CA PHE A 69 0.05 -1.49 -6.10
C PHE A 69 0.11 0.03 -6.01
N ARG A 70 -0.84 0.64 -5.30
CA ARG A 70 -0.98 2.11 -5.22
C ARG A 70 -0.96 2.81 -6.59
N GLY A 71 -1.55 2.17 -7.60
CA GLY A 71 -1.63 2.66 -8.98
C GLY A 71 -0.53 2.15 -9.92
N LEU A 72 0.56 1.57 -9.39
CA LEU A 72 1.66 1.02 -10.20
C LEU A 72 1.41 -0.44 -10.56
N SER A 73 1.47 -0.77 -11.85
CA SER A 73 1.50 -2.15 -12.34
C SER A 73 2.79 -2.86 -11.90
N ILE A 74 2.81 -4.20 -11.99
CA ILE A 74 4.02 -4.99 -11.69
C ILE A 74 5.24 -4.54 -12.53
N PRO A 75 5.13 -4.35 -13.85
CA PRO A 75 6.26 -3.87 -14.66
C PRO A 75 6.74 -2.47 -14.27
N GLU A 76 5.86 -1.57 -13.83
CA GLU A 76 6.25 -0.25 -13.33
C GLU A 76 6.97 -0.36 -12.00
N CYS A 77 6.48 -1.19 -11.07
CA CYS A 77 7.15 -1.47 -9.81
C CYS A 77 8.57 -2.01 -10.02
N GLN A 78 8.77 -2.94 -10.95
CA GLN A 78 10.11 -3.45 -11.29
C GLN A 78 11.08 -2.37 -11.81
N LYS A 79 10.55 -1.31 -12.45
CA LYS A 79 11.37 -0.21 -12.98
C LYS A 79 11.74 0.82 -11.92
N VAL A 80 10.83 1.12 -10.99
CA VAL A 80 10.97 2.26 -10.07
C VAL A 80 11.39 1.85 -8.66
N LEU A 81 11.10 0.63 -8.22
CA LEU A 81 11.44 0.19 -6.86
C LEU A 81 12.94 -0.13 -6.76
N PRO A 82 13.61 0.27 -5.67
CA PRO A 82 15.01 -0.08 -5.45
C PRO A 82 15.25 -1.59 -5.41
N ALA A 83 16.28 -2.03 -6.14
CA ALA A 83 16.78 -3.40 -6.13
C ALA A 83 18.09 -3.50 -5.33
N ALA A 84 18.43 -4.71 -4.86
CA ALA A 84 19.69 -4.97 -4.16
C ALA A 84 20.92 -4.72 -5.06
N THR A 85 20.82 -5.15 -6.31
CA THR A 85 21.84 -5.00 -7.35
C THR A 85 21.27 -4.27 -8.56
N PRO A 86 22.09 -3.54 -9.34
CA PRO A 86 21.65 -2.95 -10.59
C PRO A 86 21.07 -4.02 -11.53
N GLY A 87 19.85 -3.83 -12.02
CA GLY A 87 19.15 -4.78 -12.89
C GLY A 87 18.65 -6.05 -12.19
N GLY A 88 18.68 -6.11 -10.85
CA GLY A 88 18.10 -7.20 -10.07
C GLY A 88 16.60 -7.01 -9.80
N GLU A 89 16.02 -7.94 -9.04
CA GLU A 89 14.63 -7.89 -8.60
C GLU A 89 14.38 -6.77 -7.56
N PRO A 90 13.19 -6.14 -7.57
CA PRO A 90 12.84 -5.11 -6.60
C PRO A 90 12.75 -5.68 -5.18
N LEU A 91 13.23 -4.91 -4.20
CA LEU A 91 13.25 -5.35 -2.81
C LEU A 91 11.83 -5.35 -2.20
N PRO A 92 11.42 -6.41 -1.47
CA PRO A 92 10.14 -6.45 -0.78
C PRO A 92 9.93 -5.30 0.20
N GLU A 93 11.01 -4.81 0.84
CA GLU A 93 10.96 -3.63 1.71
C GLU A 93 10.51 -2.38 0.95
N GLY A 94 10.96 -2.22 -0.30
CA GLY A 94 10.53 -1.12 -1.16
C GLY A 94 9.05 -1.21 -1.51
N LEU A 95 8.56 -2.42 -1.80
CA LEU A 95 7.13 -2.67 -2.02
C LEU A 95 6.32 -2.37 -0.74
N LEU A 96 6.76 -2.83 0.42
CA LEU A 96 6.09 -2.55 1.70
C LEU A 96 5.96 -1.05 1.95
N TRP A 97 7.02 -0.28 1.69
CA TRP A 97 7.00 1.17 1.79
C TRP A 97 5.98 1.80 0.85
N LEU A 98 5.94 1.36 -0.42
CA LEU A 98 4.97 1.81 -1.40
C LEU A 98 3.54 1.55 -0.91
N LEU A 99 3.23 0.34 -0.46
CA LEU A 99 1.88 -0.02 0.00
C LEU A 99 1.43 0.83 1.20
N LEU A 100 2.33 1.11 2.14
CA LEU A 100 2.02 1.88 3.34
C LEU A 100 1.87 3.39 3.03
N THR A 101 2.78 3.96 2.25
CA THR A 101 2.87 5.42 2.06
C THR A 101 2.23 5.92 0.76
N GLY A 102 2.03 5.05 -0.24
CA GLY A 102 1.65 5.45 -1.60
C GLY A 102 2.78 6.10 -2.39
N LYS A 103 4.02 6.09 -1.90
CA LYS A 103 5.18 6.75 -2.52
C LYS A 103 6.27 5.74 -2.84
N VAL A 104 6.95 5.92 -3.97
CA VAL A 104 8.15 5.13 -4.32
C VAL A 104 9.30 5.54 -3.38
N PRO A 105 9.91 4.60 -2.64
CA PRO A 105 10.98 4.93 -1.71
C PRO A 105 12.32 5.19 -2.43
N SER A 106 13.19 5.98 -1.78
CA SER A 106 14.60 6.07 -2.16
C SER A 106 15.39 4.84 -1.66
N LYS A 107 16.61 4.65 -2.17
CA LYS A 107 17.49 3.57 -1.72
C LYS A 107 17.80 3.66 -0.23
N GLU A 108 18.03 4.88 0.27
CA GLU A 108 18.32 5.14 1.68
C GLU A 108 17.14 4.77 2.59
N GLN A 109 15.91 5.03 2.13
CA GLN A 109 14.69 4.64 2.84
C GLN A 109 14.53 3.12 2.89
N VAL A 110 14.81 2.42 1.78
CA VAL A 110 14.81 0.96 1.73
C VAL A 110 15.88 0.38 2.66
N ASP A 111 17.11 0.92 2.62
CA ASP A 111 18.20 0.46 3.50
C ASP A 111 17.89 0.69 4.99
N ALA A 112 17.25 1.81 5.32
CA ALA A 112 16.78 2.11 6.67
C ALA A 112 15.70 1.12 7.12
N LEU A 113 14.72 0.84 6.26
CA LEU A 113 13.65 -0.13 6.54
C LEU A 113 14.20 -1.55 6.68
N SER A 114 15.14 -1.98 5.84
CA SER A 114 15.80 -3.28 5.98
C SER A 114 16.54 -3.41 7.31
N LYS A 115 17.20 -2.35 7.80
CA LYS A 115 17.83 -2.35 9.14
C LYS A 115 16.80 -2.45 10.25
N ASP A 116 15.70 -1.69 10.16
CA ASP A 116 14.61 -1.72 11.14
C ASP A 116 13.97 -3.11 11.22
N LEU A 117 13.62 -3.72 10.08
CA LEU A 117 13.06 -5.07 10.03
C LEU A 117 14.02 -6.12 10.63
N ARG A 118 15.32 -6.05 10.31
CA ARG A 118 16.32 -6.94 10.92
C ARG A 118 16.41 -6.76 12.44
N SER A 119 16.32 -5.53 12.94
CA SER A 119 16.36 -5.28 14.39
C SER A 119 15.15 -5.88 15.13
N ARG A 120 14.02 -6.03 14.44
CA ARG A 120 12.76 -6.60 14.95
C ARG A 120 12.63 -8.11 14.74
N ALA A 121 13.62 -8.76 14.12
CA ALA A 121 13.55 -10.17 13.75
C ALA A 121 13.78 -11.16 14.91
N LYS A 122 14.01 -10.68 16.15
CA LYS A 122 14.22 -11.56 17.31
C LYS A 122 12.93 -12.30 17.68
N ILE A 123 12.96 -13.63 17.58
CA ILE A 123 11.85 -14.50 17.99
C ILE A 123 12.15 -15.01 19.41
N PRO A 124 11.24 -14.85 20.38
CA PRO A 124 11.43 -15.41 21.72
C PRO A 124 11.62 -16.93 21.66
N GLY A 125 12.69 -17.45 22.25
CA GLY A 125 12.96 -18.90 22.31
C GLY A 125 13.71 -19.49 21.11
N SER A 126 14.06 -18.71 20.09
CA SER A 126 15.06 -19.14 19.09
C SER A 126 16.47 -19.01 19.69
N LYS A 127 17.30 -20.05 19.53
CA LYS A 127 18.70 -20.04 19.95
C LYS A 127 19.51 -18.99 19.19
#